data_AF-A0A5J4P831-F1
#
_entry.id   AF-A0A5J4P831-F1
#
_cell.length_a   1.000
_cell.length_b   1.000
_cell.length_c   1.000
_cell.angle_alpha   90.00
_cell.angle_beta   90.00
_cell.angle_gamma   90.00
#
_symmetry.space_group_name_H-M   'P 1'
#
loop_
_entity.id
_entity.type
_entity.pdbx_description
1 polymer ?
#
loop_
_entity_poly.entity_id
_entity_poly.type
_entity_poly.pdbx_seq_one_letter_code
_entity_poly.pdbx_strand_id
1 'polypeptide(L)'
;TSETSTGFKHITMRPYSTEQLNYVKASYHSVHGVIKSAWNIRENVMQWDISVPCNTSATVYIPASSKDRVTESGKQASSAEGVQFVQTEGEYVVFEVASGNYSFTAETK
;
A
#
# COMPACT_ATOMS: atom_id res chain seq x y z
N THR A 1 15.10 -15.72 13.91
CA THR A 1 16.23 -15.41 13.01
C THR A 1 15.75 -14.35 12.05
N SER A 2 16.03 -13.08 12.32
CA SER A 2 15.53 -11.96 11.50
C SER A 2 16.61 -11.60 10.50
N GLU A 3 16.55 -12.19 9.31
CA GLU A 3 17.55 -12.02 8.26
C GLU A 3 17.38 -10.67 7.53
N THR A 4 18.39 -9.82 7.72
CA THR A 4 19.01 -8.91 6.72
C THR A 4 18.24 -8.67 5.41
N SER A 5 17.45 -7.59 5.36
CA SER A 5 17.14 -6.92 4.08
C SER A 5 18.32 -6.01 3.70
N THR A 6 19.39 -6.63 3.24
CA THR A 6 20.56 -5.94 2.66
C THR A 6 20.16 -5.35 1.30
N GLY A 7 19.97 -4.02 1.30
CA GLY A 7 19.85 -3.18 0.11
C GLY A 7 18.44 -3.03 -0.43
N PHE A 8 17.60 -2.19 0.18
CA PHE A 8 16.35 -1.60 -0.36
C PHE A 8 15.43 -2.46 -1.26
N LYS A 9 15.47 -3.80 -1.16
CA LYS A 9 14.66 -4.70 -1.98
C LYS A 9 13.20 -4.76 -1.54
N HIS A 10 12.95 -4.39 -0.29
CA HIS A 10 11.63 -4.45 0.33
C HIS A 10 11.25 -3.11 0.94
N ILE A 11 10.09 -2.58 0.54
CA ILE A 11 9.60 -1.26 0.91
C ILE A 11 8.43 -1.42 1.87
N THR A 12 8.47 -0.77 3.04
CA THR A 12 7.32 -0.75 3.94
C THR A 12 6.56 0.57 3.76
N MET A 13 5.32 0.48 3.26
CA MET A 13 4.42 1.61 3.10
C MET A 13 3.32 1.54 4.17
N ARG A 14 3.45 2.36 5.20
CA ARG A 14 2.46 2.49 6.27
C ARG A 14 1.98 3.94 6.38
N PRO A 15 0.77 4.26 5.90
CA PRO A 15 0.24 5.60 6.00
C PRO A 15 -0.17 5.84 7.46
N TYR A 16 0.25 6.97 7.99
CA TYR A 16 -0.29 7.46 9.26
C TYR A 16 -1.51 8.32 8.92
N SER A 17 -2.69 7.70 8.94
CA SER A 17 -3.96 8.42 8.83
C SER A 17 -4.25 9.10 10.16
N THR A 18 -3.96 10.40 10.25
CA THR A 18 -4.46 11.26 11.34
C THR A 18 -5.71 11.98 10.84
N GLU A 19 -6.64 12.33 11.74
CA GLU A 19 -7.90 13.01 11.39
C GLU A 19 -7.73 14.33 10.63
N GLN A 20 -6.52 14.90 10.61
CA GLN A 20 -6.21 16.18 9.98
C GLN A 20 -5.54 16.05 8.60
N LEU A 21 -5.15 14.84 8.18
CA LEU A 21 -4.37 14.63 6.96
C LEU A 21 -5.21 13.91 5.90
N ASN A 22 -5.88 14.70 5.06
CA ASN A 22 -6.76 14.19 4.00
C ASN A 22 -6.04 13.86 2.70
N TYR A 23 -4.77 14.27 2.55
CA TYR A 23 -3.98 14.05 1.35
C TYR A 23 -2.50 14.04 1.67
N VAL A 24 -1.79 13.04 1.13
CA VAL A 24 -0.34 12.97 1.15
C VAL A 24 0.15 12.55 -0.22
N LYS A 25 1.20 13.21 -0.69
CA LYS A 25 1.97 12.77 -1.85
C LYS A 25 3.44 12.72 -1.48
N ALA A 26 3.98 11.51 -1.46
CA ALA A 26 5.38 11.23 -1.24
C ALA A 26 5.98 10.59 -2.50
N SER A 27 7.19 11.02 -2.84
CA SER A 27 7.99 10.39 -3.89
C SER A 27 9.41 10.22 -3.38
N TYR A 28 9.92 9.00 -3.45
CA TYR A 28 11.28 8.67 -3.03
C TYR A 28 12.07 8.12 -4.20
N HIS A 29 13.23 8.73 -4.48
CA HIS A 29 14.15 8.24 -5.51
C HIS A 29 15.08 7.22 -4.87
N SER A 30 14.83 5.94 -5.12
CA SER A 30 15.71 4.84 -4.74
C SER A 30 16.69 4.54 -5.87
N VAL A 31 17.75 3.79 -5.56
CA VAL A 31 18.70 3.24 -6.54
C VAL A 31 18.02 2.33 -7.57
N HIS A 32 16.86 1.76 -7.23
CA HIS A 32 16.07 0.88 -8.09
C HIS A 32 15.02 1.63 -8.93
N GLY A 33 14.79 2.91 -8.67
CA GLY A 33 13.79 3.72 -9.37
C GLY A 33 12.96 4.61 -8.43
N VAL A 34 11.95 5.25 -8.98
CA VAL A 34 11.09 6.18 -8.24
C VAL A 34 9.94 5.41 -7.59
N ILE A 35 9.91 5.44 -6.26
CA ILE A 35 8.79 4.96 -5.47
C ILE A 35 7.82 6.13 -5.30
N LYS A 36 6.56 5.95 -5.69
CA LYS A 36 5.52 6.97 -5.49
C LYS A 36 4.46 6.42 -4.55
N SER A 37 3.97 7.28 -3.67
CA SER A 37 2.90 6.99 -2.73
C SER A 37 2.04 8.24 -2.62
N ALA A 38 0.84 8.20 -3.18
CA ALA A 38 -0.09 9.32 -3.16
C ALA A 38 -1.43 8.81 -2.68
N TRP A 39 -1.88 9.27 -1.51
CA TRP A 39 -3.19 8.90 -0.99
C TRP A 39 -4.03 10.11 -0.63
N ASN A 40 -5.32 9.96 -0.78
CA ASN A 40 -6.33 10.91 -0.34
C ASN A 40 -7.47 10.18 0.37
N ILE A 41 -7.95 10.77 1.46
CA ILE A 41 -9.13 10.28 2.18
C ILE A 41 -10.26 11.29 1.92
N ARG A 42 -11.38 10.82 1.40
CA ARG A 42 -12.60 11.60 1.19
C ARG A 42 -13.80 10.77 1.61
N GLU A 43 -14.68 11.33 2.43
CA GLU A 43 -15.94 10.67 2.83
C GLU A 43 -15.73 9.23 3.34
N ASN A 44 -14.72 9.01 4.18
CA ASN A 44 -14.31 7.70 4.69
C ASN A 44 -13.86 6.69 3.63
N VAL A 45 -13.48 7.16 2.45
CA VAL A 45 -12.85 6.36 1.39
C VAL A 45 -11.44 6.86 1.18
N MET A 46 -10.47 5.98 1.44
CA MET A 46 -9.08 6.18 1.09
C MET A 46 -8.82 5.68 -0.33
N GLN A 47 -8.34 6.57 -1.19
CA GLN A 47 -7.75 6.22 -2.47
C GLN A 47 -6.24 6.36 -2.36
N TRP A 48 -5.50 5.33 -2.77
CA TRP A 48 -4.06 5.27 -2.64
C TRP A 48 -3.40 4.73 -3.90
N ASP A 49 -2.72 5.62 -4.61
CA ASP A 49 -1.89 5.29 -5.76
C ASP A 49 -0.45 5.05 -5.32
N ILE A 50 0.06 3.85 -5.61
CA ILE A 50 1.44 3.48 -5.35
C ILE A 50 2.14 3.03 -6.63
N SER A 51 3.41 3.38 -6.74
CA SER A 51 4.30 2.87 -7.79
C SER A 51 5.50 2.22 -7.13
N VAL A 52 5.67 0.94 -7.41
CA VAL A 52 6.78 0.10 -6.92
C VAL A 52 7.71 -0.20 -8.10
N PRO A 53 8.98 0.23 -8.05
CA PRO A 53 9.91 0.03 -9.16
C PRO A 53 10.24 -1.45 -9.39
N CYS A 54 10.71 -1.78 -10.60
CA CYS A 54 11.12 -3.13 -10.98
C CYS A 54 12.17 -3.72 -10.01
N ASN A 55 12.13 -5.04 -9.81
CA ASN A 55 13.00 -5.78 -8.89
C ASN A 55 12.86 -5.41 -7.40
N THR A 56 11.75 -4.81 -7.01
CA THR A 56 11.42 -4.54 -5.60
C THR A 56 10.04 -5.06 -5.25
N SER A 57 9.80 -5.33 -3.97
CA SER A 57 8.47 -5.58 -3.42
C SER A 57 8.15 -4.54 -2.34
N ALA A 58 6.86 -4.38 -2.04
CA ALA A 58 6.42 -3.51 -0.97
C ALA A 58 5.36 -4.17 -0.09
N THR A 59 5.47 -4.00 1.22
CA THR A 59 4.37 -4.29 2.14
C THR A 59 3.57 -3.01 2.36
N VAL A 60 2.28 -3.07 2.06
CA VAL A 60 1.34 -1.95 2.08
C VAL A 60 0.33 -2.20 3.20
N TYR A 61 0.25 -1.25 4.13
CA TYR A 61 -0.69 -1.28 5.25
C TYR A 61 -1.86 -0.37 4.93
N ILE A 62 -2.99 -0.94 4.54
CA ILE A 62 -4.16 -0.17 4.11
C ILE A 62 -5.13 -0.07 5.30
N PRO A 63 -5.49 1.13 5.79
CA PRO A 63 -6.47 1.28 6.86
C PRO A 63 -7.85 0.85 6.34
N ALA A 64 -8.34 -0.29 6.80
CA ALA A 64 -9.61 -0.87 6.39
C ALA A 64 -10.10 -1.88 7.42
N SER A 65 -11.43 -1.99 7.57
CA SER A 65 -12.04 -2.94 8.50
C SER A 65 -11.86 -4.41 8.08
N SER A 66 -11.73 -4.68 6.79
CA SER A 66 -11.52 -6.03 6.25
C SER A 66 -10.90 -5.98 4.86
N LYS A 67 -10.24 -7.07 4.46
CA LYS A 67 -9.64 -7.23 3.12
C LYS A 67 -10.67 -7.12 1.98
N ASP A 68 -11.93 -7.43 2.27
CA ASP A 68 -13.01 -7.44 1.27
C ASP A 68 -13.49 -6.02 0.95
N ARG A 69 -13.17 -5.04 1.81
CA ARG A 69 -13.38 -3.60 1.56
C ARG A 69 -12.20 -2.93 0.89
N VAL A 70 -11.19 -3.70 0.48
CA VAL A 70 -10.04 -3.18 -0.26
C VAL A 70 -10.13 -3.65 -1.70
N THR A 71 -10.15 -2.68 -2.60
CA THR A 71 -10.13 -2.92 -4.04
C THR A 71 -8.85 -2.37 -4.64
N GLU A 72 -8.36 -3.02 -5.69
CA GLU A 72 -7.27 -2.57 -6.54
C GLU A 72 -7.85 -2.39 -7.94
N SER A 73 -7.75 -1.18 -8.50
CA SER A 73 -8.30 -0.83 -9.82
C SER A 73 -9.76 -1.28 -10.05
N GLY A 74 -10.57 -1.26 -8.99
CA GLY A 74 -11.99 -1.66 -9.00
C GLY A 74 -12.27 -3.17 -8.86
N LYS A 75 -11.24 -4.01 -8.69
CA LYS A 75 -11.35 -5.45 -8.38
C LYS A 75 -10.93 -5.71 -6.94
N GLN A 76 -11.31 -6.85 -6.35
CA GLN A 76 -10.84 -7.19 -5.00
C GLN A 76 -9.32 -7.27 -4.96
N ALA A 77 -8.69 -6.55 -4.03
CA ALA A 77 -7.23 -6.50 -3.92
C ALA A 77 -6.61 -7.89 -3.69
N SER A 78 -7.33 -8.79 -3.00
CA SER A 78 -6.90 -10.18 -2.79
C SER A 78 -6.83 -11.03 -4.07
N SER A 79 -7.45 -10.57 -5.16
CA SER A 79 -7.46 -11.26 -6.46
C SER A 79 -6.71 -10.47 -7.54
N ALA A 80 -6.08 -9.36 -7.18
CA ALA A 80 -5.29 -8.56 -8.09
C ALA A 80 -3.92 -9.22 -8.35
N GLU A 81 -3.43 -9.10 -9.58
CA GLU A 81 -2.17 -9.70 -9.98
C GLU A 81 -0.99 -8.98 -9.30
N GLY A 82 -0.11 -9.75 -8.67
CA GLY A 82 1.02 -9.18 -7.91
C GLY A 82 0.61 -8.53 -6.59
N VAL A 83 -0.61 -8.76 -6.10
CA VAL A 83 -1.06 -8.39 -4.74
C VAL A 83 -1.34 -9.66 -3.95
N GLN A 84 -0.76 -9.79 -2.78
CA GLN A 84 -0.93 -10.93 -1.88
C GLN A 84 -1.39 -10.45 -0.51
N PHE A 85 -2.50 -10.99 -0.03
CA PHE A 85 -2.94 -10.72 1.34
C PHE A 85 -2.02 -11.44 2.33
N VAL A 86 -1.46 -10.69 3.27
CA VAL A 86 -0.58 -11.24 4.31
C VAL A 86 -1.38 -11.50 5.58
N GLN A 87 -1.97 -10.44 6.15
CA GLN A 87 -2.71 -10.51 7.40
C GLN A 87 -3.54 -9.24 7.63
N THR A 88 -4.40 -9.26 8.65
CA THR A 88 -5.05 -8.05 9.18
C THR A 88 -4.47 -7.77 10.56
N GLU A 89 -3.97 -6.56 10.76
CA GLU A 89 -3.37 -6.09 12.02
C GLU A 89 -4.16 -4.90 12.55
N GLY A 90 -5.05 -5.15 13.51
CA GLY A 90 -5.93 -4.12 14.07
C GLY A 90 -6.85 -3.53 13.00
N GLU A 91 -6.71 -2.23 12.73
CA GLU A 91 -7.47 -1.50 11.71
C GLU A 91 -6.76 -1.42 10.35
N TYR A 92 -5.67 -2.16 10.18
CA TYR A 92 -4.91 -2.23 8.94
C TYR A 92 -5.03 -3.60 8.30
N VAL A 93 -5.27 -3.62 6.99
CA VAL A 93 -5.14 -4.80 6.14
C VAL A 93 -3.78 -4.73 5.46
N VAL A 94 -2.98 -5.77 5.65
CA VAL A 94 -1.59 -5.83 5.17
C VAL A 94 -1.54 -6.66 3.90
N PHE A 95 -1.05 -6.03 2.84
CA PHE A 95 -0.80 -6.67 1.55
C PHE A 95 0.69 -6.61 1.20
N GLU A 96 1.19 -7.64 0.57
CA GLU A 96 2.47 -7.62 -0.13
C GLU A 96 2.21 -7.42 -1.61
N VAL A 97 2.89 -6.44 -2.21
CA VAL A 97 2.78 -6.12 -3.63
C VAL A 97 4.12 -6.28 -4.33
N ALA A 98 4.08 -6.78 -5.56
CA ALA A 98 5.24 -6.86 -6.42
C ALA A 98 5.55 -5.49 -7.06
N SER A 99 6.54 -5.46 -7.95
CA SER A 99 6.82 -4.27 -8.76
C SER A 99 5.67 -4.00 -9.72
N GLY A 100 5.18 -2.77 -9.76
CA GLY A 100 4.02 -2.40 -10.54
C GLY A 100 3.44 -1.07 -10.11
N ASN A 101 2.35 -0.68 -10.77
CA ASN A 101 1.52 0.44 -10.35
C ASN A 101 0.21 -0.13 -9.84
N TYR A 102 -0.23 0.35 -8.69
CA TYR A 102 -1.46 -0.10 -8.05
C TYR A 102 -2.27 1.10 -7.61
N SER A 103 -3.59 1.01 -7.77
CA SER A 103 -4.52 2.02 -7.28
C SER A 103 -5.49 1.36 -6.31
N PHE A 104 -5.19 1.48 -5.02
CA PHE A 104 -6.00 0.91 -3.96
C PHE A 104 -7.12 1.86 -3.57
N THR A 105 -8.32 1.31 -3.39
CA THR A 105 -9.45 2.01 -2.78
C THR A 105 -9.93 1.21 -1.60
N ALA A 106 -10.02 1.85 -0.43
CA ALA A 106 -10.45 1.22 0.80
C ALA A 106 -11.41 2.12 1.59
N GLU A 107 -12.43 1.52 2.18
CA GLU A 107 -13.29 2.20 3.14
C GLU A 107 -12.60 2.23 4.52
N THR A 108 -12.24 3.43 4.98
CA THR A 108 -11.77 3.68 6.34
C THR A 108 -12.98 3.71 7.28
N LYS A 109 -12.83 3.19 8.50
CA LYS A 109 -13.92 3.19 9.48
C LYS A 109 -13.98 4.51 10.24
#